data_AF-A0A2V5L744-F1
#
_entry.id   AF-A0A2V5L744-F1
#
_cell.length_a   1.000
_cell.length_b   1.000
_cell.length_c   1.000
_cell.angle_alpha   90.00
_cell.angle_beta   90.00
_cell.angle_gamma   90.00
#
_symmetry.space_group_name_H-M   'P 1'
#
loop_
_entity.id
_entity.type
_entity.pdbx_description
1 polymer ?
#
loop_
_entity_poly.entity_id
_entity_poly.type
_entity_poly.pdbx_seq_one_letter_code
_entity_poly.pdbx_strand_id
1 'polypeptide(L)'
;MEGSFPVATRARIYALATHAGRPVDSGRLPRTDLRLLPAVAVSWSGAAVAIAQPWQFAAVGAAACLALCGAAAAAAWVEHAQHRPALDRRARDRQARDRGRTGARLVSGAAATTAVAALCLGTVLLAVALRQHERATSPLAAAVSEGTVLTVTLSVTESPRPLSLGQGPQQVAFGAVVQQAAVHGRRLSGRLPVRVVAGMEWARVPAGSTVSTAGKVAPGGLAEPTAGILRPAMAPLDVRPGTASPAIAFRSGWLAAAQRVWARGSPDVAGLLPGMVMGDRSASPPGLEESMKAVGLTHLTAVSGANCTLVLAALMLGLRSLHAPRAAATAAAVLGLAGFVAVVGPDPSVLRAAVMGGIGCLAMLSGRPKRVGALLSASIVVLLAADPWLALDYAFILSVLATLGLHLVGRRCARWLGVWMPAWLAQAVAIPLAAQLFCAPVIVLLQPRLALYTVPANMAAAPVVALVTTVGTLGMVASPVLPGLAVLCAGAAGTGAWWVAGVARRMSALPASSLPWPEGAKGLVLMSLMNAAVLGALVALVERQRLATAVLVLRRRLSRRCRFLVGFGSLTVCAALGTALWTAAVLGS
;
A
#
# COMPACT_ATOMS: atom_id res chain seq x y z
N MET A 1 24.54 47.12 -5.76
CA MET A 1 24.45 47.40 -7.21
C MET A 1 23.27 46.61 -7.75
N GLU A 2 22.19 47.33 -8.05
CA GLU A 2 20.95 46.80 -8.60
C GLU A 2 21.19 46.29 -10.03
N GLY A 3 21.33 44.97 -10.16
CA GLY A 3 21.37 44.30 -11.46
C GLY A 3 19.98 44.28 -12.07
N SER A 4 19.71 45.24 -12.95
CA SER A 4 18.51 45.30 -13.79
C SER A 4 18.41 44.03 -14.65
N PHE A 5 17.53 43.11 -14.24
CA PHE A 5 17.14 42.00 -15.12
C PHE A 5 16.61 42.59 -16.44
N PRO A 6 17.12 42.16 -17.61
CA PRO A 6 16.72 42.71 -18.89
C PRO A 6 15.20 42.59 -19.07
N VAL A 7 14.57 43.69 -19.48
CA VAL A 7 13.12 43.86 -19.63
C VAL A 7 12.51 42.75 -20.49
N ALA A 8 13.26 42.22 -21.46
CA ALA A 8 12.88 41.09 -22.31
C ALA A 8 12.65 39.78 -21.52
N THR A 9 13.41 39.53 -20.45
CA THR A 9 13.25 38.34 -19.60
C THR A 9 12.03 38.47 -18.69
N ARG A 10 11.78 39.66 -18.14
CA ARG A 10 10.52 39.95 -17.42
C ARG A 10 9.31 39.84 -18.34
N ALA A 11 9.41 40.34 -19.57
CA ALA A 11 8.35 40.24 -20.58
C ALA A 11 8.08 38.79 -21.01
N ARG A 12 9.13 37.95 -21.15
CA ARG A 12 8.96 36.50 -21.40
C ARG A 12 8.36 35.75 -20.21
N ILE A 13 8.74 36.08 -18.98
CA ILE A 13 8.14 35.50 -17.76
C ILE A 13 6.67 35.94 -17.63
N TYR A 14 6.36 37.21 -17.91
CA TYR A 14 4.99 37.71 -17.94
C TYR A 14 4.16 37.11 -19.09
N ALA A 15 4.74 36.93 -20.28
CA ALA A 15 4.10 36.29 -21.43
C ALA A 15 3.86 34.79 -21.21
N LEU A 16 4.78 34.09 -20.54
CA LEU A 16 4.60 32.69 -20.11
C LEU A 16 3.54 32.59 -19.01
N ALA A 17 3.47 33.55 -18.09
CA ALA A 17 2.43 33.61 -17.05
C ALA A 17 1.04 33.94 -17.64
N THR A 18 0.95 34.77 -18.68
CA THR A 18 -0.32 35.09 -19.35
C THR A 18 -0.78 34.02 -20.34
N HIS A 19 0.14 33.28 -20.98
CA HIS A 19 -0.21 32.08 -21.75
C HIS A 19 -0.55 30.87 -20.86
N ALA A 20 0.02 30.75 -19.66
CA ALA A 20 -0.46 29.83 -18.63
C ALA A 20 -1.83 30.25 -18.04
N GLY A 21 -2.26 31.48 -18.28
CA GLY A 21 -3.53 32.06 -17.85
C GLY A 21 -4.69 31.90 -18.83
N ARG A 22 -4.47 31.36 -20.05
CA ARG A 22 -5.61 30.97 -20.90
C ARG A 22 -6.30 29.77 -20.25
N PRO A 23 -7.59 29.88 -19.91
CA PRO A 23 -8.32 28.76 -19.32
C PRO A 23 -8.41 27.65 -20.37
N VAL A 24 -7.50 26.68 -20.27
CA VAL A 24 -7.79 25.32 -20.75
C VAL A 24 -9.11 24.95 -20.09
N ASP A 25 -10.13 24.78 -20.92
CA ASP A 25 -11.52 24.48 -20.58
C ASP A 25 -11.80 24.31 -19.08
N SER A 26 -12.58 25.24 -18.53
CA SER A 26 -13.12 25.19 -17.18
C SER A 26 -14.15 24.07 -17.00
N GLY A 27 -13.83 22.85 -17.42
CA GLY A 27 -14.37 21.64 -16.84
C GLY A 27 -13.98 21.66 -15.37
N ARG A 28 -14.94 22.01 -14.50
CA ARG A 28 -14.83 21.96 -13.04
C ARG A 28 -13.93 20.77 -12.66
N LEU A 29 -12.75 21.06 -12.10
CA LEU A 29 -11.85 20.01 -11.59
C LEU A 29 -12.73 19.05 -10.77
N PRO A 30 -12.79 17.75 -11.10
CA PRO A 30 -13.63 16.82 -10.37
C PRO A 30 -13.23 16.92 -8.91
N ARG A 31 -14.16 17.38 -8.06
CA ARG A 31 -13.93 17.52 -6.62
C ARG A 31 -13.47 16.16 -6.12
N THR A 32 -12.33 16.14 -5.42
CA THR A 32 -11.86 14.94 -4.74
C THR A 32 -12.94 14.51 -3.75
N ASP A 33 -13.61 13.40 -4.02
CA ASP A 33 -14.68 12.89 -3.17
C ASP A 33 -14.06 12.20 -1.95
N LEU A 34 -13.90 12.97 -0.87
CA LEU A 34 -13.28 12.56 0.39
C LEU A 34 -14.30 12.19 1.46
N ARG A 35 -15.58 12.05 1.11
CA ARG A 35 -16.68 11.82 2.06
C ARG A 35 -16.53 10.52 2.86
N LEU A 36 -15.86 9.52 2.30
CA LEU A 36 -15.63 8.22 2.93
C LEU A 36 -14.32 8.13 3.72
N LEU A 37 -13.44 9.13 3.66
CA LEU A 37 -12.18 9.12 4.43
C LEU A 37 -12.41 9.01 5.95
N PRO A 38 -13.35 9.75 6.57
CA PRO A 38 -13.61 9.61 8.00
C PRO A 38 -14.05 8.20 8.38
N ALA A 39 -14.92 7.58 7.57
CA ALA A 39 -15.38 6.21 7.79
C ALA A 39 -14.21 5.22 7.77
N VAL A 40 -13.27 5.37 6.82
CA VAL A 40 -12.07 4.55 6.73
C VAL A 40 -11.15 4.77 7.92
N ALA A 41 -10.88 6.03 8.28
CA ALA A 41 -10.00 6.36 9.40
C ALA A 41 -10.53 5.79 10.72
N VAL A 42 -11.84 5.92 10.96
CA VAL A 42 -12.50 5.34 12.13
C VAL A 42 -12.44 3.81 12.10
N SER A 43 -12.72 3.18 10.96
CA SER A 43 -12.67 1.71 10.83
C SER A 43 -11.26 1.17 11.04
N TRP A 44 -10.24 1.85 10.52
CA TRP A 44 -8.84 1.46 10.68
C TRP A 44 -8.37 1.61 12.11
N SER A 45 -8.55 2.80 12.71
CA SER A 45 -8.18 3.04 14.11
C SER A 45 -8.92 2.10 15.05
N GLY A 46 -10.21 1.86 14.78
CA GLY A 46 -11.02 0.88 15.51
C GLY A 46 -10.44 -0.53 15.42
N ALA A 47 -10.03 -0.97 14.24
CA ALA A 47 -9.35 -2.26 14.06
C ALA A 47 -8.03 -2.32 14.85
N ALA A 48 -7.16 -1.32 14.70
CA ALA A 48 -5.86 -1.28 15.35
C ALA A 48 -5.98 -1.33 16.89
N VAL A 49 -6.96 -0.64 17.46
CA VAL A 49 -7.24 -0.69 18.91
C VAL A 49 -7.85 -2.03 19.29
N ALA A 50 -8.86 -2.51 18.57
CA ALA A 50 -9.58 -3.75 18.89
C ALA A 50 -8.69 -4.99 18.82
N ILE A 51 -7.71 -5.01 17.90
CA ILE A 51 -6.74 -6.10 17.76
C ILE A 51 -5.86 -6.24 19.02
N ALA A 52 -5.57 -5.14 19.71
CA ALA A 52 -4.79 -5.15 20.94
C ALA A 52 -5.63 -5.52 22.19
N GLN A 53 -6.95 -5.65 22.04
CA GLN A 53 -7.89 -5.96 23.13
C GLN A 53 -8.44 -7.39 22.99
N PRO A 54 -9.01 -7.96 24.06
CA PRO A 54 -9.74 -9.23 23.98
C PRO A 54 -10.94 -9.16 23.03
N TRP A 55 -11.34 -10.30 22.47
CA TRP A 55 -12.38 -10.39 21.44
C TRP A 55 -13.74 -9.84 21.90
N GLN A 56 -14.03 -9.84 23.21
CA GLN A 56 -15.25 -9.28 23.78
C GLN A 56 -15.34 -7.77 23.53
N PHE A 57 -14.22 -7.05 23.58
CA PHE A 57 -14.18 -5.61 23.30
C PHE A 57 -14.62 -5.32 21.87
N ALA A 58 -14.10 -6.09 20.91
CA ALA A 58 -14.48 -5.99 19.51
C ALA A 58 -15.95 -6.37 19.28
N ALA A 59 -16.45 -7.42 19.94
CA ALA A 59 -17.84 -7.87 19.83
C ALA A 59 -18.83 -6.82 20.37
N VAL A 60 -18.57 -6.25 21.55
CA VAL A 60 -19.40 -5.18 22.13
C VAL A 60 -19.38 -3.94 21.23
N GLY A 61 -18.20 -3.55 20.73
CA GLY A 61 -18.08 -2.44 19.79
C GLY A 61 -18.86 -2.66 18.48
N ALA A 62 -18.84 -3.88 17.93
CA ALA A 62 -19.61 -4.24 16.75
C ALA A 62 -21.12 -4.16 17.00
N ALA A 63 -21.60 -4.68 18.15
CA ALA A 63 -23.00 -4.60 18.56
C ALA A 63 -23.47 -3.14 18.73
N ALA A 64 -22.64 -2.29 19.35
CA ALA A 64 -22.92 -0.86 19.50
C ALA A 64 -23.05 -0.15 18.14
N CYS A 65 -22.17 -0.49 17.17
CA CYS A 65 -22.23 0.05 15.82
C CYS A 65 -23.51 -0.38 15.08
N LEU A 66 -23.92 -1.65 15.21
CA LEU A 66 -25.18 -2.15 14.63
C LEU A 66 -26.40 -1.46 15.24
N ALA A 67 -26.40 -1.24 16.56
CA ALA A 67 -27.47 -0.50 17.23
C ALA A 67 -27.55 0.95 16.73
N LEU A 68 -26.41 1.64 16.55
CA LEU A 68 -26.36 2.99 15.97
C LEU A 68 -26.88 3.03 14.53
N CYS A 69 -26.52 2.05 13.69
CA CYS A 69 -27.04 1.92 12.34
C CYS A 69 -28.56 1.69 12.34
N GLY A 70 -29.05 0.81 13.22
CA GLY A 70 -30.48 0.54 13.39
C GLY A 70 -31.25 1.77 13.83
N ALA A 71 -30.73 2.52 14.80
CA ALA A 71 -31.31 3.78 15.27
C ALA A 71 -31.36 4.84 14.16
N ALA A 72 -30.29 4.97 13.37
CA ALA A 72 -30.25 5.89 12.23
C ALA A 72 -31.25 5.50 11.12
N ALA A 73 -31.39 4.21 10.83
CA ALA A 73 -32.37 3.70 9.87
C ALA A 73 -33.81 3.90 10.36
N ALA A 74 -34.08 3.66 11.65
CA ALA A 74 -35.37 3.91 12.27
C ALA A 74 -35.73 5.41 12.23
N ALA A 75 -34.78 6.29 12.56
CA ALA A 75 -34.99 7.74 12.47
C ALA A 75 -35.31 8.19 11.03
N ALA A 76 -34.58 7.67 10.04
CA ALA A 76 -34.83 7.95 8.63
C ALA A 76 -36.19 7.39 8.16
N TRP A 77 -36.60 6.22 8.66
CA TRP A 77 -37.90 5.64 8.35
C TRP A 77 -39.05 6.45 8.96
N VAL A 78 -38.91 6.92 10.20
CA VAL A 78 -39.89 7.79 10.87
C VAL A 78 -40.01 9.12 10.12
N GLU A 79 -38.90 9.74 9.72
CA GLU A 79 -38.91 10.97 8.92
C GLU A 79 -39.57 10.75 7.55
N HIS A 80 -39.32 9.60 6.90
CA HIS A 80 -39.96 9.25 5.64
C HIS A 80 -41.47 8.95 5.79
N ALA A 81 -41.87 8.30 6.88
CA ALA A 81 -43.27 8.01 7.20
C ALA A 81 -44.06 9.30 7.51
N GLN A 82 -43.46 10.25 8.23
CA GLN A 82 -44.04 11.57 8.53
C GLN A 82 -44.14 12.48 7.30
N HIS A 83 -43.29 12.26 6.29
CA HIS A 83 -43.28 13.02 5.03
C HIS A 83 -43.95 12.32 3.85
N ARG A 84 -44.75 11.26 4.08
CA ARG A 84 -45.65 10.78 3.03
C ARG A 84 -46.56 11.92 2.58
N PRO A 85 -46.63 12.25 1.28
CA PRO A 85 -47.54 13.27 0.81
C PRO A 85 -48.96 12.73 1.03
N ALA A 86 -49.65 13.26 2.04
CA ALA A 86 -51.09 13.29 2.00
C ALA A 86 -51.46 13.99 0.68
N LEU A 87 -52.12 13.27 -0.22
CA LEU A 87 -52.46 13.74 -1.57
C LEU A 87 -53.43 14.94 -1.57
N ASP A 88 -53.88 15.42 -0.41
CA ASP A 88 -54.74 16.59 -0.29
C ASP A 88 -54.18 17.64 0.66
N ARG A 89 -53.50 18.63 0.07
CA ARG A 89 -53.71 20.09 0.32
C ARG A 89 -52.63 20.88 -0.41
N ARG A 90 -53.01 21.39 -1.59
CA ARG A 90 -52.21 22.33 -2.37
C ARG A 90 -52.14 23.71 -1.70
N ALA A 91 -51.03 24.38 -2.00
CA ALA A 91 -50.91 25.83 -2.17
C ALA A 91 -51.10 26.72 -0.93
N ARG A 92 -50.03 26.92 -0.16
CA ARG A 92 -49.71 28.25 0.42
C ARG A 92 -48.22 28.46 0.77
N ASP A 93 -47.46 27.43 1.12
CA ASP A 93 -46.03 27.62 1.48
C ASP A 93 -45.02 27.18 0.41
N ARG A 94 -44.95 27.91 -0.70
CA ARG A 94 -43.86 27.73 -1.69
C ARG A 94 -42.59 28.51 -1.32
N GLN A 95 -42.68 29.54 -0.47
CA GLN A 95 -41.54 30.42 -0.16
C GLN A 95 -40.82 30.10 1.16
N ALA A 96 -41.49 29.45 2.13
CA ALA A 96 -40.86 28.92 3.36
C ALA A 96 -40.14 27.57 3.14
N ARG A 97 -40.53 26.80 2.11
CA ARG A 97 -39.99 25.47 1.83
C ARG A 97 -38.54 25.45 1.35
N ASP A 98 -38.00 26.55 0.80
CA ASP A 98 -36.63 26.56 0.28
C ASP A 98 -35.55 26.77 1.35
N ARG A 99 -35.87 27.41 2.49
CA ARG A 99 -34.90 27.58 3.60
C ARG A 99 -34.80 26.33 4.48
N GLY A 100 -35.91 25.62 4.71
CA GLY A 100 -35.93 24.35 5.48
C GLY A 100 -35.35 23.14 4.72
N ARG A 101 -35.51 23.10 3.38
CA ARG A 101 -34.96 22.02 2.54
C ARG A 101 -33.44 21.96 2.52
N THR A 102 -32.77 23.10 2.68
CA THR A 102 -31.29 23.14 2.79
C THR A 102 -30.79 22.56 4.11
N GLY A 103 -31.47 22.83 5.23
CA GLY A 103 -31.14 22.27 6.54
C GLY A 103 -31.40 20.77 6.61
N ALA A 104 -32.58 20.31 6.17
CA ALA A 104 -32.92 18.88 6.14
C ALA A 104 -32.01 18.05 5.21
N ARG A 105 -31.59 18.60 4.05
CA ARG A 105 -30.61 17.95 3.15
C ARG A 105 -29.19 17.87 3.73
N LEU A 106 -28.80 18.82 4.58
CA LEU A 106 -27.50 18.80 5.28
C LEU A 106 -27.52 17.79 6.45
N VAL A 107 -28.62 17.73 7.21
CA VAL A 107 -28.80 16.79 8.33
C VAL A 107 -28.91 15.34 7.83
N SER A 108 -29.72 15.09 6.79
CA SER A 108 -29.81 13.76 6.14
C SER A 108 -28.49 13.32 5.50
N GLY A 109 -27.72 14.24 4.93
CA GLY A 109 -26.38 13.96 4.39
C GLY A 109 -25.37 13.56 5.46
N ALA A 110 -25.36 14.26 6.61
CA ALA A 110 -24.50 13.94 7.74
C ALA A 110 -24.91 12.60 8.39
N ALA A 111 -26.20 12.37 8.59
CA ALA A 111 -26.75 11.13 9.14
C ALA A 111 -26.44 9.91 8.25
N ALA A 112 -26.50 10.05 6.93
CA ALA A 112 -26.10 8.99 6.00
C ALA A 112 -24.60 8.69 6.09
N THR A 113 -23.74 9.71 6.22
CA THR A 113 -22.29 9.48 6.36
C THR A 113 -21.91 8.84 7.69
N THR A 114 -22.57 9.21 8.79
CA THR A 114 -22.33 8.57 10.10
C THR A 114 -22.86 7.14 10.13
N ALA A 115 -24.02 6.86 9.52
CA ALA A 115 -24.54 5.50 9.39
C ALA A 115 -23.61 4.59 8.58
N VAL A 116 -23.06 5.09 7.46
CA VAL A 116 -22.06 4.34 6.67
C VAL A 116 -20.77 4.14 7.46
N ALA A 117 -20.30 5.15 8.20
CA ALA A 117 -19.11 5.02 9.04
C ALA A 117 -19.29 3.98 10.17
N ALA A 118 -20.46 3.99 10.83
CA ALA A 118 -20.81 3.01 11.85
C ALA A 118 -20.92 1.60 11.26
N LEU A 119 -21.51 1.45 10.07
CA LEU A 119 -21.61 0.16 9.39
C LEU A 119 -20.21 -0.39 9.06
N CYS A 120 -19.35 0.43 8.45
CA CYS A 120 -17.97 0.03 8.13
C CYS A 120 -17.19 -0.35 9.40
N LEU A 121 -17.24 0.47 10.45
CA LEU A 121 -16.58 0.17 11.72
C LEU A 121 -17.12 -1.14 12.32
N GLY A 122 -18.45 -1.29 12.39
CA GLY A 122 -19.10 -2.49 12.93
C GLY A 122 -18.71 -3.76 12.19
N THR A 123 -18.63 -3.72 10.85
CA THR A 123 -18.20 -4.88 10.05
C THR A 123 -16.75 -5.28 10.33
N VAL A 124 -15.84 -4.30 10.47
CA VAL A 124 -14.44 -4.58 10.76
C VAL A 124 -14.26 -5.09 12.20
N LEU A 125 -14.96 -4.50 13.18
CA LEU A 125 -14.93 -4.95 14.57
C LEU A 125 -15.51 -6.37 14.71
N LEU A 126 -16.58 -6.69 13.99
CA LEU A 126 -17.13 -8.04 13.96
C LEU A 126 -16.10 -9.05 13.39
N ALA A 127 -15.39 -8.68 12.32
CA ALA A 127 -14.33 -9.52 11.76
C ALA A 127 -13.16 -9.74 12.76
N VAL A 128 -12.76 -8.70 13.50
CA VAL A 128 -11.77 -8.82 14.59
C VAL A 128 -12.26 -9.80 15.65
N ALA A 129 -13.51 -9.63 16.13
CA ALA A 129 -14.10 -10.47 17.15
C ALA A 129 -14.15 -11.95 16.73
N LEU A 130 -14.63 -12.24 15.52
CA LEU A 130 -14.72 -13.60 14.99
C LEU A 130 -13.34 -14.26 14.88
N ARG A 131 -12.35 -13.58 14.27
CA ARG A 131 -11.01 -14.16 14.09
C ARG A 131 -10.26 -14.34 15.40
N GLN A 132 -10.39 -13.42 16.36
CA GLN A 132 -9.79 -13.60 17.68
C GLN A 132 -10.50 -14.69 18.48
N HIS A 133 -11.82 -14.81 18.36
CA HIS A 133 -12.58 -15.88 19.02
C HIS A 133 -12.18 -17.26 18.48
N GLU A 134 -12.05 -17.43 17.16
CA GLU A 134 -11.51 -18.65 16.54
C GLU A 134 -10.11 -19.00 17.05
N ARG A 135 -9.22 -18.00 17.19
CA ARG A 135 -7.88 -18.21 17.77
C ARG A 135 -7.95 -18.65 19.23
N ALA A 136 -8.80 -18.00 20.04
CA ALA A 136 -8.90 -18.27 21.47
C ALA A 136 -9.53 -19.64 21.78
N THR A 137 -10.41 -20.14 20.91
CA THR A 137 -11.13 -21.42 21.10
C THR A 137 -10.47 -22.60 20.39
N SER A 138 -9.42 -22.37 19.61
CA SER A 138 -8.73 -23.42 18.85
C SER A 138 -8.00 -24.39 19.79
N PRO A 139 -8.23 -25.72 19.67
CA PRO A 139 -7.52 -26.74 20.45
C PRO A 139 -5.99 -26.68 20.27
N LEU A 140 -5.53 -26.28 19.09
CA LEU A 140 -4.11 -26.08 18.81
C LEU A 140 -3.55 -24.88 19.58
N ALA A 141 -4.31 -23.78 19.69
CA ALA A 141 -3.87 -22.60 20.43
C ALA A 141 -3.78 -22.90 21.94
N ALA A 142 -4.70 -23.71 22.48
CA ALA A 142 -4.63 -24.17 23.86
C ALA A 142 -3.35 -24.99 24.11
N ALA A 143 -3.03 -25.96 23.24
CA ALA A 143 -1.80 -26.75 23.35
C ALA A 143 -0.52 -25.91 23.22
N VAL A 144 -0.53 -24.82 22.43
CA VAL A 144 0.59 -23.88 22.34
C VAL A 144 0.77 -23.09 23.65
N SER A 145 -0.33 -22.71 24.31
CA SER A 145 -0.28 -21.96 25.57
C SER A 145 0.34 -22.76 26.73
N GLU A 146 0.23 -24.09 26.70
CA GLU A 146 0.86 -25.00 27.66
C GLU A 146 2.38 -25.13 27.47
N GLY A 147 2.93 -24.62 26.36
CA GLY A 147 4.37 -24.55 26.13
C GLY A 147 5.07 -25.91 25.91
N THR A 148 4.30 -26.95 25.58
CA THR A 148 4.79 -28.31 25.33
C THR A 148 5.52 -28.42 23.99
N VAL A 149 6.40 -29.42 23.85
CA VAL A 149 6.98 -29.76 22.54
C VAL A 149 5.91 -30.50 21.73
N LEU A 150 5.63 -29.99 20.53
CA LEU A 150 4.60 -30.49 19.64
C LEU A 150 5.27 -31.14 18.43
N THR A 151 4.82 -32.32 18.03
CA THR A 151 5.13 -32.82 16.68
C THR A 151 4.11 -32.21 15.73
N VAL A 152 4.55 -31.32 14.85
CA VAL A 152 3.68 -30.53 13.98
C VAL A 152 3.89 -30.92 12.52
N THR A 153 2.78 -31.05 11.80
CA THR A 153 2.77 -31.08 10.34
C THR A 153 2.31 -29.71 9.87
N LEU A 154 3.20 -29.00 9.18
CA LEU A 154 3.00 -27.64 8.72
C LEU A 154 3.06 -27.56 7.20
N SER A 155 2.22 -26.69 6.62
CA SER A 155 2.36 -26.28 5.22
C SER A 155 3.08 -24.94 5.15
N VAL A 156 4.19 -24.91 4.42
CA VAL A 156 5.01 -23.71 4.26
C VAL A 156 4.30 -22.73 3.33
N THR A 157 3.94 -21.54 3.82
CA THR A 157 3.18 -20.57 3.02
C THR A 157 4.08 -19.54 2.33
N GLU A 158 5.23 -19.25 2.93
CA GLU A 158 6.20 -18.29 2.41
C GLU A 158 7.56 -18.97 2.17
N SER A 159 8.34 -18.45 1.23
CA SER A 159 9.70 -18.94 1.01
C SER A 159 10.61 -18.53 2.19
N PRO A 160 11.43 -19.46 2.72
CA PRO A 160 12.41 -19.18 3.78
C PRO A 160 13.30 -17.97 3.46
N ARG A 161 13.35 -17.00 4.37
CA ARG A 161 14.20 -15.80 4.23
C ARG A 161 15.30 -15.79 5.28
N PRO A 162 16.57 -15.60 4.91
CA PRO A 162 17.63 -15.45 5.88
C PRO A 162 17.38 -14.22 6.77
N LEU A 163 17.49 -14.41 8.08
CA LEU A 163 17.51 -13.35 9.06
C LEU A 163 18.96 -12.90 9.25
N SER A 164 19.26 -11.66 8.89
CA SER A 164 20.52 -11.01 9.27
C SER A 164 20.45 -10.57 10.74
N LEU A 165 20.59 -11.53 11.65
CA LEU A 165 20.69 -11.28 13.09
C LEU A 165 22.16 -11.11 13.48
N GLY A 166 22.75 -9.94 13.25
CA GLY A 166 24.05 -9.54 13.80
C GLY A 166 25.14 -10.64 13.74
N GLN A 167 25.88 -10.82 14.85
CA GLN A 167 26.89 -11.88 15.01
C GLN A 167 26.31 -13.26 15.42
N GLY A 168 25.00 -13.46 15.29
CA GLY A 168 24.33 -14.72 15.66
C GLY A 168 24.43 -15.81 14.58
N PRO A 169 24.05 -17.07 14.91
CA PRO A 169 23.93 -18.13 13.92
C PRO A 169 22.91 -17.73 12.85
N GLN A 170 23.24 -17.99 11.58
CA GLN A 170 22.34 -17.69 10.47
C GLN A 170 21.05 -18.51 10.62
N GLN A 171 19.93 -17.81 10.63
CA GLN A 171 18.60 -18.38 10.75
C GLN A 171 17.77 -17.98 9.54
N VAL A 172 16.72 -18.74 9.28
CA VAL A 172 15.68 -18.37 8.32
C VAL A 172 14.35 -18.16 9.04
N ALA A 173 13.55 -17.23 8.52
CA ALA A 173 12.18 -17.03 8.93
C ALA A 173 11.21 -17.15 7.75
N PHE A 174 10.05 -17.75 8.00
CA PHE A 174 8.96 -17.83 7.04
C PHE A 174 7.62 -18.07 7.74
N GLY A 175 6.54 -17.64 7.11
CA GLY A 175 5.19 -18.05 7.49
C GLY A 175 4.91 -19.52 7.15
N ALA A 176 4.27 -20.22 8.07
CA ALA A 176 3.69 -21.54 7.83
C ALA A 176 2.34 -21.69 8.55
N VAL A 177 1.54 -22.66 8.12
CA VAL A 177 0.29 -23.01 8.81
C VAL A 177 0.43 -24.43 9.33
N VAL A 178 0.34 -24.59 10.65
CA VAL A 178 0.21 -25.91 11.27
C VAL A 178 -1.16 -26.45 10.91
N GLN A 179 -1.20 -27.64 10.31
CA GLN A 179 -2.43 -28.34 9.92
C GLN A 179 -2.80 -29.42 10.94
N GLN A 180 -1.78 -30.07 11.50
CA GLN A 180 -1.92 -31.11 12.51
C GLN A 180 -0.80 -30.95 13.55
N ALA A 181 -1.12 -31.21 14.80
CA ALA A 181 -0.14 -31.34 15.88
C ALA A 181 -0.44 -32.60 16.69
N ALA A 182 0.61 -33.28 17.15
CA ALA A 182 0.50 -34.38 18.10
C ALA A 182 1.12 -33.98 19.44
N VAL A 183 0.36 -34.17 20.51
CA VAL A 183 0.74 -33.87 21.89
C VAL A 183 0.42 -35.09 22.74
N HIS A 184 1.42 -35.69 23.39
CA HIS A 184 1.23 -36.90 24.22
C HIS A 184 0.41 -38.01 23.53
N GLY A 185 0.64 -38.24 22.22
CA GLY A 185 -0.08 -39.24 21.42
C GLY A 185 -1.49 -38.84 20.95
N ARG A 186 -2.03 -37.69 21.39
CA ARG A 186 -3.30 -37.14 20.89
C ARG A 186 -3.05 -36.27 19.66
N ARG A 187 -3.78 -36.56 18.57
CA ARG A 187 -3.75 -35.77 17.33
C ARG A 187 -4.77 -34.64 17.40
N LEU A 188 -4.27 -33.41 17.34
CA LEU A 188 -5.03 -32.18 17.21
C LEU A 188 -4.99 -31.75 15.74
N SER A 189 -6.16 -31.45 15.18
CA SER A 189 -6.28 -30.91 13.83
C SER A 189 -6.82 -29.49 13.90
N GLY A 190 -6.33 -28.63 13.02
CA GLY A 190 -6.74 -27.24 12.95
C GLY A 190 -5.79 -26.43 12.09
N ARG A 191 -6.15 -25.18 11.77
CA ARG A 191 -5.28 -24.28 11.01
C ARG A 191 -4.73 -23.22 11.95
N LEU A 192 -3.45 -23.35 12.30
CA LEU A 192 -2.77 -22.38 13.16
C LEU A 192 -1.64 -21.69 12.38
N PRO A 193 -1.79 -20.41 11.99
CA PRO A 193 -0.72 -19.68 11.33
C PRO A 193 0.40 -19.40 12.33
N VAL A 194 1.61 -19.84 12.03
CA VAL A 194 2.81 -19.67 12.85
C VAL A 194 3.93 -19.05 12.04
N ARG A 195 4.78 -18.27 12.70
CA ARG A 195 6.05 -17.83 12.12
C ARG A 195 7.12 -18.83 12.52
N VAL A 196 7.73 -19.50 11.55
CA VAL A 196 8.82 -20.43 11.82
C VAL A 196 10.13 -19.65 11.83
N VAL A 197 10.94 -19.81 12.87
CA VAL A 197 12.31 -19.31 12.95
C VAL A 197 13.22 -20.51 13.18
N ALA A 198 14.03 -20.85 12.18
CA ALA A 198 14.78 -22.10 12.13
C ALA A 198 16.20 -21.90 11.58
N GLY A 199 17.03 -22.95 11.64
CA GLY A 199 18.38 -22.93 11.08
C GLY A 199 18.40 -23.00 9.55
N MET A 200 19.59 -22.86 8.96
CA MET A 200 19.80 -22.85 7.51
C MET A 200 19.40 -24.15 6.80
N GLU A 201 19.23 -25.25 7.52
CA GLU A 201 18.68 -26.51 6.98
C GLU A 201 17.27 -26.33 6.40
N TRP A 202 16.53 -25.33 6.86
CA TRP A 202 15.21 -24.97 6.34
C TRP A 202 15.25 -24.04 5.11
N ALA A 203 16.41 -23.49 4.75
CA ALA A 203 16.53 -22.50 3.67
C ALA A 203 16.11 -23.02 2.29
N ARG A 204 16.18 -24.34 2.07
CA ARG A 204 15.85 -25.01 0.80
C ARG A 204 14.42 -25.53 0.73
N VAL A 205 13.62 -25.39 1.78
CA VAL A 205 12.26 -25.90 1.81
C VAL A 205 11.36 -25.02 0.91
N PRO A 206 10.76 -25.56 -0.16
CA PRO A 206 9.96 -24.77 -1.07
C PRO A 206 8.65 -24.29 -0.42
N ALA A 207 8.22 -23.08 -0.80
CA ALA A 207 6.86 -22.64 -0.48
C ALA A 207 5.82 -23.60 -1.10
N GLY A 208 4.78 -23.91 -0.35
CA GLY A 208 3.75 -24.88 -0.69
C GLY A 208 4.04 -26.32 -0.28
N SER A 209 5.24 -26.64 0.22
CA SER A 209 5.53 -27.98 0.74
C SER A 209 4.85 -28.23 2.08
N THR A 210 4.47 -29.48 2.32
CA THR A 210 4.08 -29.97 3.64
C THR A 210 5.29 -30.62 4.30
N VAL A 211 5.57 -30.22 5.52
CA VAL A 211 6.75 -30.66 6.28
C VAL A 211 6.32 -31.06 7.69
N SER A 212 6.92 -32.12 8.20
CA SER A 212 6.78 -32.54 9.59
C SER A 212 8.01 -32.12 10.39
N THR A 213 7.82 -31.64 11.60
CA THR A 213 8.93 -31.33 12.53
C THR A 213 8.44 -31.39 13.97
N ALA A 214 9.35 -31.55 14.92
CA ALA A 214 9.07 -31.36 16.34
C ALA A 214 9.65 -30.03 16.80
N GLY A 215 8.90 -29.30 17.62
CA GLY A 215 9.37 -28.02 18.13
C GLY A 215 8.45 -27.42 19.18
N LYS A 216 8.92 -26.33 19.78
CA LYS A 216 8.13 -25.53 20.72
C LYS A 216 7.54 -24.34 19.98
N VAL A 217 6.25 -24.10 20.16
CA VAL A 217 5.59 -22.89 19.68
C VAL A 217 5.47 -21.95 20.86
N ALA A 218 6.09 -20.77 20.76
CA ALA A 218 5.85 -19.69 21.71
C ALA A 218 4.57 -18.95 21.30
N PRO A 219 3.63 -18.68 22.23
CA PRO A 219 2.42 -17.95 21.90
C PRO A 219 2.75 -16.53 21.43
N GLY A 220 2.06 -16.08 20.38
CA GLY A 220 2.17 -14.72 19.86
C GLY A 220 1.25 -13.76 20.62
N GLY A 221 1.59 -12.47 20.63
CA GLY A 221 0.69 -11.44 21.16
C GLY A 221 -0.58 -11.30 20.30
N LEU A 222 -1.65 -10.72 20.87
CA LEU A 222 -2.91 -10.48 20.13
C LEU A 222 -2.72 -9.62 18.87
N ALA A 223 -1.75 -8.71 18.90
CA ALA A 223 -1.39 -7.83 17.79
C ALA A 223 -0.61 -8.53 16.67
N GLU A 224 -0.13 -9.76 16.88
CA GLU A 224 0.61 -10.50 15.87
C GLU A 224 -0.34 -11.25 14.91
N PRO A 225 -0.10 -11.18 13.58
CA PRO A 225 -0.91 -11.90 12.60
C PRO A 225 -0.75 -13.42 12.73
N THR A 226 0.36 -13.90 13.29
CA THR A 226 0.61 -15.31 13.59
C THR A 226 0.20 -15.63 15.03
N ALA A 227 -0.37 -16.81 15.25
CA ALA A 227 -0.73 -17.27 16.59
C ALA A 227 0.48 -17.61 17.47
N GLY A 228 1.66 -17.74 16.87
CA GLY A 228 2.90 -17.94 17.62
C GLY A 228 4.14 -18.08 16.74
N ILE A 229 5.29 -18.18 17.40
CA ILE A 229 6.58 -18.43 16.78
C ILE A 229 6.96 -19.89 17.03
N LEU A 230 7.02 -20.70 15.96
CA LEU A 230 7.52 -22.06 16.03
C LEU A 230 9.06 -22.04 15.93
N ARG A 231 9.71 -22.62 16.93
CA ARG A 231 11.14 -22.94 16.89
C ARG A 231 11.30 -24.45 16.73
N PRO A 232 11.62 -24.94 15.52
CA PRO A 232 11.88 -26.36 15.31
C PRO A 232 13.07 -26.81 16.15
N ALA A 233 12.92 -27.94 16.84
CA ALA A 233 14.02 -28.62 17.53
C ALA A 233 14.82 -29.53 16.58
N MET A 234 14.28 -29.78 15.38
CA MET A 234 14.87 -30.69 14.41
C MET A 234 14.72 -30.18 12.97
N ALA A 235 15.56 -30.74 12.09
CA ALA A 235 15.51 -30.55 10.65
C ALA A 235 14.13 -30.94 10.07
N PRO A 236 13.75 -30.39 8.90
CA PRO A 236 12.49 -30.71 8.26
C PRO A 236 12.42 -32.21 7.89
N LEU A 237 11.43 -32.92 8.40
CA LEU A 237 11.13 -34.32 8.07
C LEU A 237 9.98 -34.40 7.06
N ASP A 238 9.93 -35.51 6.31
CA ASP A 238 8.85 -35.81 5.37
C ASP A 238 8.46 -34.63 4.47
N VAL A 239 9.47 -33.97 3.88
CA VAL A 239 9.24 -32.85 2.97
C VAL A 239 8.50 -33.35 1.74
N ARG A 240 7.17 -33.24 1.77
CA ARG A 240 6.30 -33.58 0.66
C ARG A 240 6.09 -32.32 -0.15
N PRO A 241 6.53 -32.27 -1.41
CA PRO A 241 6.14 -31.16 -2.28
C PRO A 241 4.62 -31.07 -2.27
N GLY A 242 4.08 -29.85 -2.21
CA GLY A 242 2.65 -29.65 -2.30
C GLY A 242 2.10 -30.29 -3.56
N THR A 243 0.79 -30.60 -3.59
CA THR A 243 0.11 -31.07 -4.80
C THR A 243 0.57 -30.25 -6.00
N ALA A 244 0.98 -30.90 -7.09
CA ALA A 244 1.54 -30.27 -8.29
C ALA A 244 0.59 -29.19 -8.80
N SER A 245 0.78 -27.97 -8.32
CA SER A 245 -0.04 -26.85 -8.72
C SER A 245 0.59 -26.26 -9.98
N PRO A 246 -0.21 -25.86 -10.97
CA PRO A 246 0.30 -25.16 -12.15
C PRO A 246 1.20 -23.97 -11.77
N ALA A 247 0.91 -23.31 -10.64
CA ALA A 247 1.72 -22.23 -10.07
C ALA A 247 3.19 -22.61 -9.83
N ILE A 248 3.47 -23.80 -9.29
CA ILE A 248 4.84 -24.28 -9.06
C ILE A 248 5.56 -24.47 -10.41
N ALA A 249 4.88 -25.01 -11.42
CA ALA A 249 5.45 -25.19 -12.75
C ALA A 249 5.80 -23.86 -13.42
N PHE A 250 4.90 -22.86 -13.38
CA PHE A 250 5.18 -21.52 -13.92
C PHE A 250 6.37 -20.84 -13.22
N ARG A 251 6.42 -20.91 -11.88
CA ARG A 251 7.51 -20.32 -11.07
C ARG A 251 8.85 -20.97 -11.35
N SER A 252 8.91 -22.31 -11.28
CA SER A 252 10.14 -23.07 -11.49
C SER A 252 10.64 -22.97 -12.93
N GLY A 253 9.73 -22.97 -13.91
CA GLY A 253 10.04 -22.73 -15.31
C GLY A 253 10.63 -21.34 -15.56
N TRP A 254 10.04 -20.29 -14.97
CA TRP A 254 10.57 -18.93 -15.05
C TRP A 254 11.94 -18.79 -14.38
N LEU A 255 12.11 -19.32 -13.17
CA LEU A 255 13.38 -19.29 -12.45
C LEU A 255 14.47 -20.00 -13.26
N ALA A 256 14.17 -21.17 -13.83
CA ALA A 256 15.10 -21.89 -14.68
C ALA A 256 15.47 -21.09 -15.95
N ALA A 257 14.50 -20.43 -16.60
CA ALA A 257 14.76 -19.58 -17.76
C ALA A 257 15.68 -18.39 -17.40
N ALA A 258 15.39 -17.68 -16.31
CA ALA A 258 16.20 -16.57 -15.83
C ALA A 258 17.64 -17.00 -15.49
N GLN A 259 17.78 -18.12 -14.77
CA GLN A 259 19.10 -18.67 -14.41
C GLN A 259 19.88 -19.11 -15.64
N ARG A 260 19.27 -19.80 -16.61
CA ARG A 260 19.95 -20.23 -17.83
C ARG A 260 20.58 -19.09 -18.61
N VAL A 261 19.91 -17.93 -18.67
CA VAL A 261 20.38 -16.78 -19.43
C VAL A 261 21.41 -15.96 -18.63
N TRP A 262 21.14 -15.67 -17.36
CA TRP A 262 21.87 -14.65 -16.63
C TRP A 262 22.82 -15.16 -15.55
N ALA A 263 22.75 -16.43 -15.13
CA ALA A 263 23.60 -16.92 -14.03
C ALA A 263 25.10 -16.81 -14.33
N ARG A 264 25.51 -16.95 -15.60
CA ARG A 264 26.91 -16.79 -16.03
C ARG A 264 27.28 -15.34 -16.36
N GLY A 265 26.32 -14.52 -16.77
CA GLY A 265 26.57 -13.15 -17.23
C GLY A 265 26.49 -12.09 -16.12
N SER A 266 25.48 -12.17 -15.25
CA SER A 266 25.30 -11.23 -14.15
C SER A 266 24.49 -11.87 -13.00
N PRO A 267 25.12 -12.19 -11.85
CA PRO A 267 24.42 -12.75 -10.70
C PRO A 267 23.38 -11.78 -10.13
N ASP A 268 23.59 -10.47 -10.28
CA ASP A 268 22.61 -9.43 -9.91
C ASP A 268 21.31 -9.59 -10.70
N VAL A 269 21.39 -9.77 -12.02
CA VAL A 269 20.22 -9.94 -12.87
C VAL A 269 19.51 -11.26 -12.59
N ALA A 270 20.29 -12.34 -12.44
CA ALA A 270 19.76 -13.67 -12.15
C ALA A 270 18.97 -13.70 -10.82
N GLY A 271 19.39 -12.92 -9.82
CA GLY A 271 18.68 -12.79 -8.55
C GLY A 271 17.55 -11.76 -8.55
N LEU A 272 17.72 -10.64 -9.26
CA LEU A 272 16.76 -9.53 -9.29
C LEU A 272 15.53 -9.84 -10.15
N LEU A 273 15.73 -10.50 -11.29
CA LEU A 273 14.67 -10.73 -12.28
C LEU A 273 13.50 -11.58 -11.74
N PRO A 274 13.72 -12.72 -11.04
CA PRO A 274 12.65 -13.43 -10.34
C PRO A 274 11.95 -12.56 -9.29
N GLY A 275 12.68 -11.71 -8.57
CA GLY A 275 12.13 -10.77 -7.60
C GLY A 275 11.15 -9.78 -8.23
N MET A 276 11.52 -9.18 -9.37
CA MET A 276 10.69 -8.19 -10.06
C MET A 276 9.39 -8.78 -10.64
N VAL A 277 9.40 -10.04 -11.07
CA VAL A 277 8.25 -10.69 -11.73
C VAL A 277 7.36 -11.45 -10.74
N MET A 278 7.96 -12.25 -9.85
CA MET A 278 7.25 -13.17 -8.95
C MET A 278 7.56 -12.94 -7.46
N GLY A 279 8.32 -11.91 -7.11
CA GLY A 279 8.57 -11.51 -5.71
C GLY A 279 9.58 -12.39 -4.99
N ASP A 280 10.21 -13.31 -5.71
CA ASP A 280 11.20 -14.23 -5.15
C ASP A 280 12.57 -13.55 -5.11
N ARG A 281 12.99 -13.20 -3.89
CA ARG A 281 14.26 -12.53 -3.61
C ARG A 281 15.32 -13.49 -3.07
N SER A 282 15.04 -14.80 -3.02
CA SER A 282 15.93 -15.81 -2.41
C SER A 282 17.32 -15.87 -3.06
N ALA A 283 17.41 -15.57 -4.35
CA ALA A 283 18.65 -15.58 -5.13
C ALA A 283 19.31 -14.20 -5.26
N SER A 284 18.77 -13.14 -4.64
CA SER A 284 19.32 -11.79 -4.76
C SER A 284 20.62 -11.66 -3.96
N PRO A 285 21.73 -11.18 -4.57
CA PRO A 285 22.98 -10.94 -3.84
C PRO A 285 22.78 -9.91 -2.72
N PRO A 286 23.35 -10.12 -1.51
CA PRO A 286 23.18 -9.20 -0.37
C PRO A 286 23.65 -7.77 -0.68
N GLY A 287 24.74 -7.62 -1.45
CA GLY A 287 25.24 -6.31 -1.84
C GLY A 287 24.30 -5.54 -2.76
N LEU A 288 23.54 -6.23 -3.63
CA LEU A 288 22.52 -5.59 -4.45
C LEU A 288 21.32 -5.15 -3.60
N GLU A 289 20.90 -5.99 -2.67
CA GLU A 289 19.80 -5.66 -1.77
C GLU A 289 20.10 -4.39 -0.94
N GLU A 290 21.32 -4.26 -0.44
CA GLU A 290 21.75 -3.05 0.28
C GLU A 290 21.80 -1.82 -0.62
N SER A 291 22.33 -1.94 -1.85
CA SER A 291 22.27 -0.86 -2.83
C SER A 291 20.83 -0.42 -3.12
N MET A 292 19.90 -1.37 -3.29
CA MET A 292 18.49 -1.06 -3.54
C MET A 292 17.81 -0.40 -2.34
N LYS A 293 18.16 -0.81 -1.11
CA LYS A 293 17.70 -0.14 0.12
C LYS A 293 18.22 1.29 0.20
N ALA A 294 19.51 1.51 -0.07
CA ALA A 294 20.14 2.83 -0.01
C ALA A 294 19.50 3.86 -0.95
N VAL A 295 18.96 3.43 -2.09
CA VAL A 295 18.32 4.32 -3.08
C VAL A 295 16.79 4.16 -3.15
N GLY A 296 16.17 3.48 -2.19
CA GLY A 296 14.71 3.35 -2.11
C GLY A 296 14.05 2.53 -3.24
N LEU A 297 14.78 1.63 -3.90
CA LEU A 297 14.29 0.80 -5.00
C LEU A 297 13.76 -0.57 -4.55
N THR A 298 13.83 -0.92 -3.25
CA THR A 298 13.42 -2.23 -2.72
C THR A 298 11.99 -2.63 -3.11
N HIS A 299 11.08 -1.66 -3.25
CA HIS A 299 9.69 -1.89 -3.64
C HIS A 299 9.52 -2.48 -5.07
N LEU A 300 10.57 -2.41 -5.92
CA LEU A 300 10.57 -3.04 -7.25
C LEU A 300 10.81 -4.55 -7.20
N THR A 301 11.38 -5.05 -6.11
CA THR A 301 11.71 -6.48 -5.92
C THR A 301 10.64 -7.25 -5.16
N ALA A 302 9.68 -6.54 -4.58
CA ALA A 302 8.46 -7.12 -4.06
C ALA A 302 7.37 -6.97 -5.13
N VAL A 303 6.59 -8.02 -5.37
CA VAL A 303 5.44 -7.87 -6.29
C VAL A 303 4.51 -6.82 -5.71
N SER A 304 4.42 -5.71 -6.43
CA SER A 304 3.69 -4.53 -6.00
C SER A 304 2.36 -4.41 -6.73
N GLY A 305 1.51 -3.50 -6.26
CA GLY A 305 0.27 -3.20 -6.96
C GLY A 305 0.46 -2.61 -8.37
N ALA A 306 1.63 -2.03 -8.66
CA ALA A 306 1.98 -1.63 -10.01
C ALA A 306 2.08 -2.84 -10.94
N ASN A 307 2.65 -3.96 -10.49
CA ASN A 307 2.72 -5.19 -11.28
C ASN A 307 1.32 -5.73 -11.60
N CYS A 308 0.43 -5.78 -10.60
CA CYS A 308 -0.96 -6.18 -10.81
C CYS A 308 -1.69 -5.26 -11.80
N THR A 309 -1.47 -3.95 -11.70
CA THR A 309 -2.07 -2.96 -12.61
C THR A 309 -1.54 -3.11 -14.03
N LEU A 310 -0.24 -3.35 -14.20
CA LEU A 310 0.40 -3.59 -15.50
C LEU A 310 -0.11 -4.88 -16.14
N VAL A 311 -0.25 -5.97 -15.38
CA VAL A 311 -0.82 -7.22 -15.86
C VAL A 311 -2.28 -7.03 -16.30
N LEU A 312 -3.08 -6.38 -15.46
CA LEU A 312 -4.48 -6.09 -15.79
C LEU A 312 -4.59 -5.20 -17.05
N ALA A 313 -3.75 -4.17 -17.16
CA ALA A 313 -3.72 -3.28 -18.32
C ALA A 313 -3.27 -4.00 -19.59
N ALA A 314 -2.25 -4.85 -19.52
CA ALA A 314 -1.76 -5.65 -20.65
C ALA A 314 -2.83 -6.63 -21.14
N LEU A 315 -3.48 -7.37 -20.23
CA LEU A 315 -4.59 -8.26 -20.55
C LEU A 315 -5.76 -7.49 -21.18
N MET A 316 -6.13 -6.36 -20.58
CA MET A 316 -7.22 -5.55 -21.08
C MET A 316 -6.94 -4.99 -22.48
N LEU A 317 -5.74 -4.45 -22.70
CA LEU A 317 -5.35 -3.89 -23.99
C LEU A 317 -5.25 -4.98 -25.06
N GLY A 318 -4.63 -6.12 -24.74
CA GLY A 318 -4.50 -7.25 -25.67
C GLY A 318 -5.84 -7.88 -26.06
N LEU A 319 -6.77 -8.05 -25.12
CA LEU A 319 -8.11 -8.56 -25.44
C LEU A 319 -8.93 -7.54 -26.23
N ARG A 320 -8.78 -6.25 -25.92
CA ARG A 320 -9.43 -5.16 -26.65
C ARG A 320 -8.91 -5.00 -28.07
N SER A 321 -7.62 -5.22 -28.31
CA SER A 321 -7.04 -5.20 -29.66
C SER A 321 -7.49 -6.40 -30.51
N LEU A 322 -7.85 -7.52 -29.86
CA LEU A 322 -8.52 -8.67 -30.48
C LEU A 322 -10.04 -8.48 -30.65
N HIS A 323 -10.54 -7.24 -30.54
CA HIS A 323 -11.97 -6.88 -30.67
C HIS A 323 -12.92 -7.56 -29.67
N ALA A 324 -12.42 -8.07 -28.54
CA ALA A 324 -13.28 -8.67 -27.51
C ALA A 324 -14.26 -7.63 -26.92
N PRO A 325 -15.52 -8.03 -26.62
CA PRO A 325 -16.48 -7.14 -25.99
C PRO A 325 -15.99 -6.75 -24.59
N ARG A 326 -16.31 -5.53 -24.16
CA ARG A 326 -15.79 -4.94 -22.91
C ARG A 326 -16.03 -5.85 -21.69
N ALA A 327 -17.19 -6.49 -21.61
CA ALA A 327 -17.53 -7.41 -20.54
C ALA A 327 -16.63 -8.66 -20.52
N ALA A 328 -16.45 -9.33 -21.66
CA ALA A 328 -15.59 -10.51 -21.76
C ALA A 328 -14.12 -10.16 -21.48
N ALA A 329 -13.66 -9.04 -22.01
CA ALA A 329 -12.31 -8.56 -21.78
C ALA A 329 -12.09 -8.27 -20.28
N THR A 330 -13.05 -7.62 -19.60
CA THR A 330 -12.96 -7.35 -18.16
C THR A 330 -13.01 -8.63 -17.34
N ALA A 331 -13.88 -9.58 -17.66
CA ALA A 331 -13.95 -10.87 -16.98
C ALA A 331 -12.64 -11.65 -17.12
N ALA A 332 -12.09 -11.75 -18.34
CA ALA A 332 -10.81 -12.40 -18.59
C ALA A 332 -9.63 -11.69 -17.91
N ALA A 333 -9.65 -10.36 -17.81
CA ALA A 333 -8.62 -9.61 -17.10
C ALA A 333 -8.68 -9.85 -15.57
N VAL A 334 -9.88 -9.95 -14.98
CA VAL A 334 -10.06 -10.31 -13.57
C VAL A 334 -9.62 -11.76 -13.31
N LEU A 335 -9.99 -12.70 -14.19
CA LEU A 335 -9.54 -14.09 -14.11
C LEU A 335 -8.02 -14.21 -14.26
N GLY A 336 -7.42 -13.48 -15.20
CA GLY A 336 -5.98 -13.44 -15.39
C GLY A 336 -5.24 -12.83 -14.19
N LEU A 337 -5.82 -11.81 -13.55
CA LEU A 337 -5.29 -11.25 -12.31
C LEU A 337 -5.36 -12.25 -11.15
N ALA A 338 -6.47 -12.98 -11.02
CA ALA A 338 -6.61 -14.05 -10.02
C ALA A 338 -5.58 -15.18 -10.27
N GLY A 339 -5.37 -15.57 -11.54
CA GLY A 339 -4.32 -16.50 -11.94
C GLY A 339 -2.93 -15.99 -11.58
N PHE A 340 -2.63 -14.72 -11.86
CA PHE A 340 -1.36 -14.10 -11.48
C PHE A 340 -1.13 -14.13 -9.97
N VAL A 341 -2.14 -13.79 -9.16
CA VAL A 341 -2.07 -13.88 -7.69
C VAL A 341 -1.83 -15.33 -7.24
N ALA A 342 -2.46 -16.31 -7.88
CA ALA A 342 -2.27 -17.72 -7.56
C ALA A 342 -0.83 -18.21 -7.86
N VAL A 343 -0.20 -17.69 -8.92
CA VAL A 343 1.18 -18.03 -9.30
C VAL A 343 2.21 -17.32 -8.41
N VAL A 344 2.05 -16.02 -8.22
CA VAL A 344 2.97 -15.21 -7.40
C VAL A 344 2.84 -15.53 -5.91
N GLY A 345 1.65 -15.93 -5.47
CA GLY A 345 1.32 -16.19 -4.08
C GLY A 345 0.55 -15.03 -3.45
N PRO A 346 -0.21 -15.31 -2.38
CA PRO A 346 -1.03 -14.32 -1.69
C PRO A 346 -0.19 -13.43 -0.78
N ASP A 347 0.63 -12.55 -1.36
CA ASP A 347 1.30 -11.48 -0.61
C ASP A 347 0.28 -10.37 -0.26
N PRO A 348 0.33 -9.76 0.95
CA PRO A 348 -0.59 -8.68 1.33
C PRO A 348 -0.66 -7.53 0.29
N SER A 349 0.47 -7.23 -0.37
CA SER A 349 0.58 -6.22 -1.43
C SER A 349 -0.15 -6.60 -2.72
N VAL A 350 -0.05 -7.86 -3.10
CA VAL A 350 -0.69 -8.42 -4.29
C VAL A 350 -2.20 -8.50 -4.08
N LEU A 351 -2.63 -9.00 -2.91
CA LEU A 351 -4.04 -9.08 -2.54
C LEU A 351 -4.72 -7.71 -2.53
N ARG A 352 -4.07 -6.69 -1.96
CA ARG A 352 -4.56 -5.30 -2.01
C ARG A 352 -4.83 -4.86 -3.45
N ALA A 353 -3.84 -5.05 -4.31
CA ALA A 353 -3.90 -4.60 -5.69
C ALA A 353 -4.94 -5.39 -6.51
N ALA A 354 -5.09 -6.69 -6.23
CA ALA A 354 -6.12 -7.52 -6.81
C ALA A 354 -7.52 -7.04 -6.43
N VAL A 355 -7.77 -6.73 -5.15
CA VAL A 355 -9.05 -6.18 -4.69
C VAL A 355 -9.31 -4.81 -5.31
N MET A 356 -8.35 -3.89 -5.26
CA MET A 356 -8.50 -2.56 -5.87
C MET A 356 -8.73 -2.62 -7.38
N GLY A 357 -7.98 -3.48 -8.08
CA GLY A 357 -8.14 -3.74 -9.51
C GLY A 357 -9.50 -4.33 -9.85
N GLY A 358 -9.95 -5.33 -9.08
CA GLY A 358 -11.26 -5.96 -9.25
C GLY A 358 -12.42 -4.99 -9.04
N ILE A 359 -12.38 -4.19 -7.96
CA ILE A 359 -13.41 -3.15 -7.73
C ILE A 359 -13.34 -2.08 -8.83
N GLY A 360 -12.14 -1.73 -9.30
CA GLY A 360 -11.95 -0.84 -10.45
C GLY A 360 -12.60 -1.38 -11.73
N CYS A 361 -12.42 -2.67 -12.03
CA CYS A 361 -13.06 -3.38 -13.14
C CYS A 361 -14.59 -3.35 -13.02
N LEU A 362 -15.14 -3.64 -11.84
CA LEU A 362 -16.59 -3.55 -11.60
C LEU A 362 -17.11 -2.13 -11.83
N ALA A 363 -16.41 -1.11 -11.33
CA ALA A 363 -16.78 0.29 -11.55
C ALA A 363 -16.74 0.69 -13.03
N MET A 364 -15.80 0.13 -13.80
CA MET A 364 -15.73 0.31 -15.25
C MET A 364 -16.90 -0.34 -15.99
N LEU A 365 -17.42 -1.47 -15.51
CA LEU A 365 -18.60 -2.14 -16.04
C LEU A 365 -19.89 -1.39 -15.68
N SER A 366 -19.97 -0.82 -14.48
CA SER A 366 -21.11 -0.01 -14.03
C SER A 366 -21.19 1.39 -14.69
N GLY A 367 -20.28 1.73 -15.61
CA GLY A 367 -20.30 3.01 -16.34
C GLY A 367 -20.02 4.25 -15.48
N ARG A 368 -19.46 4.11 -14.27
CA ARG A 368 -19.21 5.23 -13.32
C ARG A 368 -17.71 5.48 -13.06
N PRO A 369 -16.92 5.96 -14.04
CA PRO A 369 -15.46 5.87 -14.02
C PRO A 369 -14.68 6.88 -13.14
N LYS A 370 -15.21 7.48 -12.07
CA LYS A 370 -14.57 8.70 -11.48
C LYS A 370 -14.49 8.82 -9.96
N ARG A 371 -14.32 7.74 -9.18
CA ARG A 371 -14.17 7.87 -7.72
C ARG A 371 -13.02 7.05 -7.12
N VAL A 372 -11.78 7.36 -7.51
CA VAL A 372 -10.55 6.74 -6.95
C VAL A 372 -10.55 6.77 -5.41
N GLY A 373 -10.96 7.88 -4.79
CA GLY A 373 -11.09 7.99 -3.34
C GLY A 373 -12.08 7.00 -2.74
N ALA A 374 -13.27 6.86 -3.32
CA ALA A 374 -14.27 5.91 -2.84
C ALA A 374 -13.86 4.44 -3.06
N LEU A 375 -13.18 4.15 -4.19
CA LEU A 375 -12.63 2.82 -4.47
C LEU A 375 -11.54 2.45 -3.46
N LEU A 376 -10.64 3.37 -3.15
CA LEU A 376 -9.62 3.20 -2.12
C LEU A 376 -10.28 2.96 -0.75
N SER A 377 -11.27 3.77 -0.39
CA SER A 377 -12.01 3.61 0.87
C SER A 377 -12.70 2.25 0.98
N ALA A 378 -13.41 1.83 -0.07
CA ALA A 378 -14.08 0.53 -0.11
C ALA A 378 -13.06 -0.62 -0.02
N SER A 379 -11.95 -0.53 -0.75
CA SER A 379 -10.91 -1.56 -0.73
C SER A 379 -10.30 -1.72 0.66
N ILE A 380 -10.03 -0.62 1.38
CA ILE A 380 -9.49 -0.68 2.74
C ILE A 380 -10.48 -1.38 3.69
N VAL A 381 -11.76 -1.01 3.67
CA VAL A 381 -12.78 -1.63 4.54
C VAL A 381 -12.94 -3.11 4.22
N VAL A 382 -13.02 -3.49 2.95
CA VAL A 382 -13.12 -4.90 2.53
C VAL A 382 -11.90 -5.70 2.98
N LEU A 383 -10.70 -5.14 2.84
CA LEU A 383 -9.47 -5.83 3.24
C LEU A 383 -9.34 -5.94 4.75
N LEU A 384 -9.72 -4.92 5.53
CA LEU A 384 -9.74 -4.99 6.99
C LEU A 384 -10.82 -5.95 7.52
N ALA A 385 -11.96 -6.04 6.84
CA ALA A 385 -12.99 -7.03 7.17
C ALA A 385 -12.53 -8.44 6.78
N ALA A 386 -11.80 -8.59 5.68
CA ALA A 386 -11.22 -9.86 5.27
C ALA A 386 -10.13 -10.29 6.24
N ASP A 387 -9.13 -9.45 6.53
CA ASP A 387 -8.03 -9.68 7.46
C ASP A 387 -7.72 -8.42 8.30
N PRO A 388 -8.17 -8.36 9.56
CA PRO A 388 -8.00 -7.18 10.41
C PRO A 388 -6.55 -6.84 10.74
N TRP A 389 -5.65 -7.83 10.83
CA TRP A 389 -4.24 -7.59 11.17
C TRP A 389 -3.51 -6.75 10.13
N LEU A 390 -4.07 -6.61 8.92
CA LEU A 390 -3.60 -5.65 7.91
C LEU A 390 -3.57 -4.20 8.43
N ALA A 391 -4.36 -3.85 9.45
CA ALA A 391 -4.31 -2.52 10.07
C ALA A 391 -2.94 -2.17 10.65
N LEU A 392 -2.16 -3.19 11.05
CA LEU A 392 -0.82 -3.04 11.63
C LEU A 392 0.30 -3.44 10.64
N ASP A 393 -0.06 -3.95 9.45
CA ASP A 393 0.90 -4.38 8.44
C ASP A 393 1.54 -3.16 7.74
N TYR A 394 2.87 -3.05 7.84
CA TYR A 394 3.61 -1.95 7.24
C TYR A 394 3.47 -1.89 5.72
N ALA A 395 3.43 -3.04 5.02
CA ALA A 395 3.27 -3.04 3.58
C ALA A 395 1.89 -2.48 3.19
N PHE A 396 0.83 -2.83 3.92
CA PHE A 396 -0.52 -2.31 3.77
C PHE A 396 -0.59 -0.80 3.97
N ILE A 397 -0.03 -0.31 5.07
CA ILE A 397 0.07 1.12 5.39
C ILE A 397 0.79 1.87 4.25
N LEU A 398 1.98 1.40 3.83
CA LEU A 398 2.77 2.05 2.79
C LEU A 398 2.03 2.09 1.44
N SER A 399 1.31 1.02 1.08
CA SER A 399 0.53 0.95 -0.17
C SER A 399 -0.63 1.94 -0.18
N VAL A 400 -1.35 2.08 0.95
CA VAL A 400 -2.45 3.04 1.07
C VAL A 400 -1.92 4.46 1.02
N LEU A 401 -0.83 4.74 1.75
CA LEU A 401 -0.18 6.05 1.76
C LEU A 401 0.34 6.45 0.37
N ALA A 402 0.96 5.53 -0.36
CA ALA A 402 1.41 5.78 -1.73
C ALA A 402 0.24 6.13 -2.66
N THR A 403 -0.84 5.37 -2.60
CA THR A 403 -2.04 5.62 -3.43
C THR A 403 -2.71 6.94 -3.06
N LEU A 404 -2.82 7.23 -1.76
CA LEU A 404 -3.39 8.47 -1.26
C LEU A 404 -2.53 9.67 -1.66
N GLY A 405 -1.20 9.57 -1.55
CA GLY A 405 -0.26 10.59 -1.99
C GLY A 405 -0.35 10.88 -3.48
N LEU A 406 -0.44 9.85 -4.31
CA LEU A 406 -0.64 10.02 -5.76
C LEU A 406 -2.00 10.66 -6.08
N HIS A 407 -3.06 10.25 -5.36
CA HIS A 407 -4.41 10.77 -5.56
C HIS A 407 -4.55 12.25 -5.13
N LEU A 408 -3.97 12.60 -3.97
CA LEU A 408 -4.06 13.94 -3.40
C LEU A 408 -3.04 14.88 -4.04
N VAL A 409 -1.78 14.49 -4.12
CA VAL A 409 -0.67 15.40 -4.43
C VAL A 409 -0.10 15.17 -5.82
N GLY A 410 -0.14 13.94 -6.36
CA GLY A 410 0.49 13.60 -7.65
C GLY A 410 0.15 14.54 -8.82
N ARG A 411 -1.14 14.76 -9.11
CA ARG A 411 -1.57 15.68 -10.19
C ARG A 411 -1.24 17.15 -9.90
N ARG A 412 -1.12 17.53 -8.63
CA ARG A 412 -0.75 18.90 -8.22
C ARG A 412 0.74 19.11 -8.44
N CYS A 413 1.57 18.19 -7.95
CA CYS A 413 3.02 18.17 -8.19
C CYS A 413 3.36 18.21 -9.69
N ALA A 414 2.69 17.40 -10.52
CA ALA A 414 2.96 17.39 -11.96
C ALA A 414 2.65 18.75 -12.62
N ARG A 415 1.59 19.45 -12.19
CA ARG A 415 1.28 20.80 -12.68
C ARG A 415 2.25 21.85 -12.18
N TRP A 416 2.67 21.76 -10.91
CA TRP A 416 3.63 22.67 -10.31
C TRP A 416 5.00 22.57 -10.98
N LEU A 417 5.48 21.34 -11.20
CA LEU A 417 6.73 21.07 -11.91
C LEU A 417 6.61 21.41 -13.40
N GLY A 418 5.44 21.21 -14.00
CA GLY A 418 5.17 21.55 -15.41
C GLY A 418 5.35 23.02 -15.79
N VAL A 419 5.45 23.92 -14.79
CA VAL A 419 5.83 25.32 -15.01
C VAL A 419 7.32 25.46 -15.37
N TRP A 420 8.15 24.54 -14.87
CA TRP A 420 9.62 24.60 -14.97
C TRP A 420 10.20 23.55 -15.92
N MET A 421 9.44 22.51 -16.27
CA MET A 421 9.91 21.41 -17.10
C MET A 421 8.80 20.84 -18.00
N PRO A 422 9.14 20.08 -19.06
CA PRO A 422 8.17 19.44 -19.94
C PRO A 422 7.21 18.51 -19.17
N ALA A 423 5.97 18.37 -19.66
CA ALA A 423 4.92 17.61 -18.98
C ALA A 423 5.30 16.16 -18.67
N TRP A 424 6.04 15.49 -19.56
CA TRP A 424 6.49 14.11 -19.35
C TRP A 424 7.49 14.00 -18.19
N LEU A 425 8.44 14.94 -18.10
CA LEU A 425 9.43 14.97 -17.02
C LEU A 425 8.79 15.37 -15.69
N ALA A 426 7.86 16.32 -15.73
CA ALA A 426 7.08 16.73 -14.56
C ALA A 426 6.28 15.57 -13.98
N GLN A 427 5.69 14.71 -14.83
CA GLN A 427 5.02 13.48 -14.38
C GLN A 427 6.01 12.46 -13.81
N ALA A 428 7.15 12.25 -14.48
CA ALA A 428 8.17 11.31 -14.06
C ALA A 428 8.76 11.64 -12.68
N VAL A 429 8.84 12.93 -12.32
CA VAL A 429 9.27 13.39 -10.99
C VAL A 429 8.11 13.42 -9.99
N ALA A 430 6.93 13.87 -10.40
CA ALA A 430 5.79 14.05 -9.50
C ALA A 430 5.28 12.75 -8.87
N ILE A 431 5.31 11.64 -9.61
CA ILE A 431 4.83 10.33 -9.14
C ILE A 431 5.68 9.84 -7.95
N PRO A 432 7.01 9.63 -8.10
CA PRO A 432 7.85 9.18 -6.99
C PRO A 432 7.93 10.20 -5.86
N LEU A 433 7.91 11.50 -6.16
CA LEU A 433 7.88 12.54 -5.12
C LEU A 433 6.61 12.46 -4.26
N ALA A 434 5.44 12.31 -4.89
CA ALA A 434 4.17 12.21 -4.16
C ALA A 434 4.09 10.94 -3.30
N ALA A 435 4.58 9.81 -3.82
CA ALA A 435 4.68 8.57 -3.05
C ALA A 435 5.65 8.73 -1.86
N GLN A 436 6.84 9.30 -2.09
CA GLN A 436 7.85 9.49 -1.07
C GLN A 436 7.36 10.39 0.08
N LEU A 437 6.70 11.51 -0.24
CA LEU A 437 6.18 12.43 0.78
C LEU A 437 5.19 11.77 1.75
N PHE A 438 4.43 10.78 1.29
CA PHE A 438 3.45 10.07 2.11
C PHE A 438 4.04 8.82 2.77
N CYS A 439 4.95 8.11 2.12
CA CYS A 439 5.52 6.86 2.62
C CYS A 439 6.73 7.07 3.55
N ALA A 440 7.51 8.13 3.36
CA ALA A 440 8.75 8.35 4.10
C ALA A 440 8.61 8.32 5.64
N PRO A 441 7.56 8.90 6.27
CA PRO A 441 7.41 8.84 7.73
C PRO A 441 7.34 7.41 8.26
N VAL A 442 6.69 6.50 7.52
CA VAL A 442 6.57 5.08 7.90
C VAL A 442 7.83 4.30 7.54
N ILE A 443 8.48 4.62 6.41
CA ILE A 443 9.75 3.99 6.01
C ILE A 443 10.83 4.22 7.07
N VAL A 444 10.91 5.43 7.63
CA VAL A 444 11.88 5.79 8.67
C VAL A 444 11.73 4.94 9.93
N LEU A 445 10.52 4.48 10.26
CA LEU A 445 10.30 3.58 11.40
C LEU A 445 10.87 2.17 11.16
N LEU A 446 10.95 1.73 9.90
CA LEU A 446 11.47 0.43 9.52
C LEU A 446 12.98 0.46 9.30
N GLN A 447 13.45 1.55 8.70
CA GLN A 447 14.84 1.77 8.39
C GLN A 447 15.14 3.24 8.70
N PRO A 448 15.86 3.53 9.80
CA PRO A 448 16.14 4.90 10.25
C PRO A 448 17.23 5.55 9.38
N ARG A 449 16.96 5.65 8.08
CA ARG A 449 17.84 6.22 7.06
C ARG A 449 17.02 7.03 6.07
N LEU A 450 17.59 8.14 5.62
CA LEU A 450 17.04 8.97 4.56
C LEU A 450 17.76 8.66 3.24
N ALA A 451 17.04 8.04 2.30
CA ALA A 451 17.52 7.76 0.95
C ALA A 451 17.34 8.98 0.03
N LEU A 452 18.38 9.79 -0.13
CA LEU A 452 18.32 11.07 -0.87
C LEU A 452 18.07 10.87 -2.37
N TYR A 453 18.64 9.82 -2.96
CA TYR A 453 18.53 9.53 -4.38
C TYR A 453 17.28 8.72 -4.76
N THR A 454 16.28 8.62 -3.87
CA THR A 454 15.06 7.84 -4.13
C THR A 454 14.31 8.34 -5.37
N VAL A 455 14.09 9.66 -5.49
CA VAL A 455 13.36 10.25 -6.63
C VAL A 455 14.09 10.03 -7.96
N PRO A 456 15.39 10.38 -8.11
CA PRO A 456 16.10 10.15 -9.38
C PRO A 456 16.26 8.66 -9.71
N ALA A 457 16.46 7.79 -8.71
CA ALA A 457 16.56 6.35 -8.93
C ALA A 457 15.24 5.78 -9.49
N ASN A 458 14.11 6.17 -8.90
CA ASN A 458 12.80 5.76 -9.39
C ASN A 458 12.50 6.30 -10.79
N MET A 459 12.89 7.54 -11.08
CA MET A 459 12.72 8.13 -12.41
C MET A 459 13.50 7.37 -13.48
N ALA A 460 14.73 6.94 -13.17
CA ALA A 460 15.56 6.16 -14.09
C ALA A 460 15.08 4.71 -14.23
N ALA A 461 14.51 4.11 -13.18
CA ALA A 461 14.04 2.74 -13.20
C ALA A 461 12.64 2.58 -13.84
N ALA A 462 11.73 3.53 -13.61
CA ALA A 462 10.30 3.41 -13.95
C ALA A 462 10.00 3.05 -15.42
N PRO A 463 10.67 3.62 -16.45
CA PRO A 463 10.38 3.29 -17.85
C PRO A 463 10.61 1.81 -18.18
N VAL A 464 11.59 1.20 -17.51
CA VAL A 464 12.04 -0.15 -17.77
C VAL A 464 11.25 -1.18 -16.96
N VAL A 465 10.75 -0.81 -15.77
CA VAL A 465 9.96 -1.69 -14.91
C VAL A 465 8.72 -2.23 -15.62
N ALA A 466 8.00 -1.39 -16.37
CA ALA A 466 6.83 -1.84 -17.14
C ALA A 466 7.19 -2.93 -18.15
N LEU A 467 8.30 -2.76 -18.87
CA LEU A 467 8.81 -3.76 -19.80
C LEU A 467 9.19 -5.06 -19.09
N VAL A 468 9.96 -4.97 -18.00
CA VAL A 468 10.42 -6.14 -17.22
C VAL A 468 9.22 -6.93 -16.70
N THR A 469 8.24 -6.26 -16.09
CA THR A 469 7.07 -6.92 -15.52
C THR A 469 6.20 -7.55 -16.61
N THR A 470 5.89 -6.83 -17.69
CA THR A 470 5.00 -7.35 -18.74
C THR A 470 5.64 -8.50 -19.51
N VAL A 471 6.89 -8.32 -19.99
CA VAL A 471 7.62 -9.37 -20.73
C VAL A 471 7.98 -10.53 -19.83
N GLY A 472 8.38 -10.27 -18.58
CA GLY A 472 8.69 -11.31 -17.62
C GLY A 472 7.48 -12.15 -17.21
N THR A 473 6.32 -11.51 -17.00
CA THR A 473 5.07 -12.24 -16.74
C THR A 473 4.65 -13.09 -17.93
N LEU A 474 4.81 -12.57 -19.16
CA LEU A 474 4.57 -13.35 -20.38
C LEU A 474 5.49 -14.57 -20.46
N GLY A 475 6.78 -14.40 -20.20
CA GLY A 475 7.75 -15.49 -20.17
C GLY A 475 7.44 -16.52 -19.09
N MET A 476 7.01 -16.08 -17.91
CA MET A 476 6.60 -16.96 -16.82
C MET A 476 5.40 -17.84 -17.22
N VAL A 477 4.36 -17.24 -17.81
CA VAL A 477 3.17 -17.97 -18.29
C VAL A 477 3.52 -18.90 -19.45
N ALA A 478 4.41 -18.49 -20.35
CA ALA A 478 4.86 -19.32 -21.47
C ALA A 478 5.75 -20.49 -21.04
N SER A 479 6.40 -20.43 -19.87
CA SER A 479 7.46 -21.37 -19.49
C SER A 479 7.09 -22.86 -19.52
N PRO A 480 5.89 -23.31 -19.13
CA PRO A 480 5.57 -24.74 -19.17
C PRO A 480 5.24 -25.26 -20.56
N VAL A 481 4.83 -24.39 -21.49
CA VAL A 481 4.35 -24.76 -22.82
C VAL A 481 5.41 -24.50 -23.89
N LEU A 482 6.12 -23.38 -23.77
CA LEU A 482 7.08 -22.86 -24.74
C LEU A 482 8.35 -22.39 -24.00
N PRO A 483 9.20 -23.31 -23.51
CA PRO A 483 10.39 -22.95 -22.73
C PRO A 483 11.37 -22.05 -23.51
N GLY A 484 11.42 -22.17 -24.84
CA GLY A 484 12.21 -21.28 -25.69
C GLY A 484 11.74 -19.82 -25.63
N LEU A 485 10.43 -19.58 -25.64
CA LEU A 485 9.87 -18.23 -25.49
C LEU A 485 10.17 -17.66 -24.10
N ALA A 486 10.10 -18.49 -23.05
CA ALA A 486 10.47 -18.06 -21.70
C ALA A 486 11.94 -17.62 -21.60
N VAL A 487 12.86 -18.30 -22.29
CA VAL A 487 14.28 -17.91 -22.38
C VAL A 487 14.45 -16.58 -23.10
N LEU A 488 13.75 -16.36 -24.23
CA LEU A 488 13.78 -15.07 -24.94
C LEU A 488 13.23 -13.93 -24.07
N CYS A 489 12.10 -14.16 -23.40
CA CYS A 489 11.53 -13.23 -22.45
C CYS A 489 12.46 -12.95 -21.27
N ALA A 490 13.17 -13.96 -20.76
CA ALA A 490 14.16 -13.80 -19.69
C ALA A 490 15.38 -12.98 -20.16
N GLY A 491 15.80 -13.12 -21.42
CA GLY A 491 16.80 -12.25 -22.03
C GLY A 491 16.33 -10.81 -22.10
N ALA A 492 15.17 -10.56 -22.72
CA ALA A 492 14.63 -9.22 -22.91
C ALA A 492 14.25 -8.51 -21.60
N ALA A 493 13.61 -9.21 -20.65
CA ALA A 493 13.31 -8.64 -19.33
C ALA A 493 14.58 -8.50 -18.48
N GLY A 494 15.57 -9.38 -18.66
CA GLY A 494 16.83 -9.32 -17.94
C GLY A 494 17.70 -8.13 -18.31
N THR A 495 17.67 -7.64 -19.56
CA THR A 495 18.36 -6.37 -19.91
C THR A 495 17.76 -5.19 -19.15
N GLY A 496 16.44 -5.21 -18.93
CA GLY A 496 15.78 -4.21 -18.11
C GLY A 496 16.14 -4.31 -16.63
N ALA A 497 16.21 -5.54 -16.09
CA ALA A 497 16.68 -5.77 -14.72
C ALA A 497 18.16 -5.38 -14.55
N TRP A 498 19.00 -5.59 -15.56
CA TRP A 498 20.39 -5.13 -15.58
C TRP A 498 20.48 -3.62 -15.46
N TRP A 499 19.64 -2.88 -16.19
CA TRP A 499 19.56 -1.42 -16.07
C TRP A 499 19.18 -0.99 -14.65
N VAL A 500 18.16 -1.61 -14.06
CA VAL A 500 17.71 -1.28 -12.69
C VAL A 500 18.81 -1.60 -11.67
N ALA A 501 19.48 -2.74 -11.77
CA ALA A 501 20.62 -3.09 -10.92
C ALA A 501 21.77 -2.09 -11.07
N GLY A 502 22.08 -1.68 -12.31
CA GLY A 502 23.09 -0.67 -12.60
C GLY A 502 22.76 0.70 -12.00
N VAL A 503 21.50 1.14 -12.11
CA VAL A 503 21.01 2.37 -11.46
C VAL A 503 21.18 2.29 -9.95
N ALA A 504 20.75 1.18 -9.34
CA ALA A 504 20.87 0.97 -7.90
C ALA A 504 22.33 1.07 -7.42
N ARG A 505 23.25 0.36 -8.08
CA ARG A 505 24.67 0.38 -7.73
C ARG A 505 25.29 1.77 -7.90
N ARG A 506 25.11 2.40 -9.07
CA ARG A 506 25.71 3.71 -9.37
C ARG A 506 25.21 4.80 -8.42
N MET A 507 23.90 4.84 -8.15
CA MET A 507 23.34 5.85 -7.24
C MET A 507 23.64 5.55 -5.77
N SER A 508 23.78 4.28 -5.37
CA SER A 508 24.20 3.93 -4.01
C SER A 508 25.64 4.33 -3.71
N ALA A 509 26.50 4.37 -4.75
CA ALA A 509 27.90 4.77 -4.64
C ALA A 509 28.11 6.30 -4.58
N LEU A 510 27.07 7.10 -4.84
CA LEU A 510 27.15 8.55 -4.72
C LEU A 510 27.28 8.98 -3.24
N PRO A 511 27.96 10.10 -2.96
CA PRO A 511 28.09 10.61 -1.59
C PRO A 511 26.73 10.88 -0.98
N ALA A 512 26.61 10.60 0.31
CA ALA A 512 25.38 10.77 1.11
C ALA A 512 24.15 10.02 0.54
N SER A 513 24.35 8.84 -0.08
CA SER A 513 23.24 8.06 -0.62
C SER A 513 22.21 7.64 0.42
N SER A 514 22.68 7.29 1.63
CA SER A 514 21.85 7.09 2.81
C SER A 514 22.38 7.88 4.00
N LEU A 515 21.61 8.83 4.51
CA LEU A 515 21.94 9.56 5.74
C LEU A 515 21.27 8.89 6.94
N PRO A 516 21.95 8.77 8.10
CA PRO A 516 21.30 8.32 9.32
C PRO A 516 20.15 9.27 9.68
N TRP A 517 19.05 8.71 10.19
CA TRP A 517 17.88 9.49 10.62
C TRP A 517 17.48 9.07 12.04
N PRO A 518 16.92 9.97 12.87
CA PRO A 518 16.48 9.61 14.22
C PRO A 518 15.52 8.43 14.24
N GLU A 519 15.69 7.52 15.20
CA GLU A 519 14.84 6.34 15.35
C GLU A 519 13.50 6.64 16.04
N GLY A 520 12.53 5.73 15.86
CA GLY A 520 11.26 5.72 16.57
C GLY A 520 10.35 6.94 16.32
N ALA A 521 9.56 7.30 17.32
CA ALA A 521 8.55 8.35 17.22
C ALA A 521 9.15 9.74 16.89
N LYS A 522 10.37 10.03 17.35
CA LYS A 522 11.08 11.27 17.04
C LYS A 522 11.34 11.38 15.54
N GLY A 523 11.85 10.30 14.93
CA GLY A 523 12.08 10.22 13.49
C GLY A 523 10.82 10.42 12.66
N LEU A 524 9.72 9.78 13.07
CA LEU A 524 8.41 9.89 12.44
C LEU A 524 7.88 11.33 12.43
N VAL A 525 7.90 11.99 13.60
CA VAL A 525 7.40 13.36 13.74
C VAL A 525 8.26 14.32 12.91
N LEU A 526 9.58 14.21 12.99
CA LEU A 526 10.49 15.07 12.24
C LEU A 526 10.30 14.91 10.71
N MET A 527 10.18 13.66 10.23
CA MET A 527 9.92 13.38 8.81
C MET A 527 8.56 13.93 8.36
N SER A 528 7.54 13.79 9.20
CA SER A 528 6.20 14.32 8.91
C SER A 528 6.19 15.85 8.83
N LEU A 529 6.89 16.53 9.75
CA LEU A 529 7.05 17.99 9.74
C LEU A 529 7.83 18.46 8.52
N MET A 530 8.92 17.77 8.16
CA MET A 530 9.70 18.09 6.96
C MET A 530 8.85 17.95 5.69
N ASN A 531 8.11 16.85 5.54
CA ASN A 531 7.25 16.63 4.38
C ASN A 531 6.09 17.65 4.32
N ALA A 532 5.51 18.01 5.47
CA ALA A 532 4.50 19.06 5.55
C ALA A 532 5.08 20.44 5.15
N ALA A 533 6.31 20.75 5.58
CA ALA A 533 7.00 21.98 5.19
C ALA A 533 7.31 22.02 3.69
N VAL A 534 7.81 20.92 3.11
CA VAL A 534 8.06 20.81 1.66
C VAL A 534 6.75 20.99 0.86
N LEU A 535 5.68 20.30 1.27
CA LEU A 535 4.38 20.44 0.63
C LEU A 535 3.82 21.87 0.78
N GLY A 536 3.93 22.45 1.97
CA GLY A 536 3.52 23.83 2.25
C GLY A 536 4.28 24.85 1.40
N ALA A 537 5.59 24.69 1.26
CA ALA A 537 6.43 25.52 0.42
C ALA A 537 6.03 25.40 -1.07
N LEU A 538 5.82 24.18 -1.57
CA LEU A 538 5.35 23.96 -2.95
C LEU A 538 4.00 24.61 -3.22
N VAL A 539 3.04 24.49 -2.28
CA VAL A 539 1.73 25.15 -2.39
C VAL A 539 1.90 26.68 -2.33
N ALA A 540 2.77 27.20 -1.47
CA ALA A 540 3.02 28.64 -1.32
C ALA A 540 3.67 29.26 -2.56
N LEU A 541 4.61 28.56 -3.19
CA LEU A 541 5.30 28.99 -4.39
C LEU A 541 4.35 29.05 -5.59
N VAL A 542 3.46 28.08 -5.75
CA VAL A 542 2.67 27.92 -6.99
C VAL A 542 1.21 28.40 -6.88
N GLU A 543 0.58 28.24 -5.71
CA GLU A 543 -0.80 28.67 -5.47
C GLU A 543 -0.88 29.96 -4.63
N ARG A 544 0.12 30.84 -4.73
CA ARG A 544 0.27 32.08 -3.93
C ARG A 544 -1.03 32.90 -3.82
N GLN A 545 -1.78 33.03 -4.92
CA GLN A 545 -3.04 33.78 -4.94
C GLN A 545 -4.19 33.08 -4.19
N ARG A 546 -4.27 31.73 -4.25
CA ARG A 546 -5.28 30.94 -3.53
C ARG A 546 -4.96 30.82 -2.05
N LEU A 547 -3.67 30.71 -1.71
CA LEU A 547 -3.19 30.77 -0.34
C LEU A 547 -3.48 32.14 0.28
N ALA A 548 -3.24 33.23 -0.46
CA ALA A 548 -3.61 34.57 0.00
C ALA A 548 -5.12 34.70 0.26
N THR A 549 -5.98 34.16 -0.62
CA THR A 549 -7.44 34.16 -0.38
C THR A 549 -7.85 33.25 0.78
N ALA A 550 -7.27 32.06 0.90
CA ALA A 550 -7.55 31.13 2.00
C ALA A 550 -7.11 31.71 3.36
N VAL A 551 -5.93 32.32 3.42
CA VAL A 551 -5.42 33.03 4.60
C VAL A 551 -6.30 34.24 4.92
N LEU A 552 -6.76 35.00 3.93
CA LEU A 552 -7.70 36.11 4.16
C LEU A 552 -9.05 35.63 4.70
N VAL A 553 -9.59 34.51 4.20
CA VAL A 553 -10.84 33.90 4.68
C VAL A 553 -10.66 33.33 6.09
N LEU A 554 -9.54 32.66 6.37
CA LEU A 554 -9.21 32.12 7.69
C LEU A 554 -8.99 33.24 8.71
N ARG A 555 -8.28 34.31 8.32
CA ARG A 555 -8.05 35.52 9.13
C ARG A 555 -9.35 36.30 9.40
N ARG A 556 -10.37 36.18 8.55
CA ARG A 556 -11.72 36.71 8.79
C ARG A 556 -12.55 35.86 9.76
N ARG A 557 -12.23 34.57 9.91
CA ARG A 557 -12.94 33.64 10.82
C ARG A 557 -12.29 33.50 12.20
N LEU A 558 -11.01 33.83 12.36
CA LEU A 558 -10.31 33.77 13.65
C LEU A 558 -10.44 35.07 14.45
N SER A 559 -10.63 34.93 15.78
CA SER A 559 -10.73 36.04 16.73
C SER A 559 -9.44 36.90 16.76
N ARG A 560 -9.56 38.17 17.18
CA ARG A 560 -8.48 39.17 17.06
C ARG A 560 -7.13 38.72 17.63
N ARG A 561 -7.13 37.87 18.67
CA ARG A 561 -5.94 37.35 19.38
C ARG A 561 -5.19 36.23 18.62
N CYS A 562 -5.87 35.43 17.80
CA CYS A 562 -5.21 34.35 17.04
C CYS A 562 -4.70 34.78 15.66
N ARG A 563 -4.92 36.04 15.26
CA ARG A 563 -4.47 36.58 13.96
C ARG A 563 -2.94 36.68 13.83
N PHE A 564 -2.19 36.64 14.94
CA PHE A 564 -0.73 36.69 14.96
C PHE A 564 -0.10 35.33 14.56
N LEU A 565 -0.76 34.21 14.86
CA LEU A 565 -0.23 32.86 14.62
C LEU A 565 -0.27 32.41 13.15
N VAL A 566 -1.04 33.08 12.29
CA VAL A 566 -1.33 32.66 10.90
C VAL A 566 -0.56 33.51 9.86
N GLY A 567 0.39 34.33 10.29
CA GLY A 567 1.23 35.11 9.38
C GLY A 567 2.16 34.22 8.55
N PHE A 568 2.46 34.61 7.31
CA PHE A 568 3.48 33.94 6.49
C PHE A 568 4.82 33.82 7.24
N GLY A 569 5.12 34.81 8.10
CA GLY A 569 6.26 34.82 9.02
C GLY A 569 6.28 33.68 10.05
N SER A 570 5.14 33.25 10.61
CA SER A 570 5.11 32.15 11.60
C SER A 570 5.33 30.79 10.95
N LEU A 571 4.87 30.60 9.71
CA LEU A 571 5.16 29.40 8.92
C LEU A 571 6.64 29.33 8.48
N THR A 572 7.24 30.46 8.08
CA THR A 572 8.69 30.51 7.81
C THR A 572 9.53 30.37 9.07
N VAL A 573 9.05 30.88 10.22
CA VAL A 573 9.71 30.66 11.53
C VAL A 573 9.59 29.20 11.97
N CYS A 574 8.46 28.54 11.75
CA CYS A 574 8.34 27.10 11.99
C CYS A 574 9.21 26.26 11.03
N ALA A 575 9.31 26.65 9.76
CA ALA A 575 10.22 26.00 8.81
C ALA A 575 11.69 26.25 9.18
N ALA A 576 12.04 27.48 9.59
CA ALA A 576 13.36 27.86 10.05
C ALA A 576 13.74 27.15 11.36
N LEU A 577 12.81 27.03 12.31
CA LEU A 577 12.94 26.24 13.54
C LEU A 577 13.07 24.76 13.23
N GLY A 578 12.33 24.23 12.24
CA GLY A 578 12.47 22.87 11.76
C GLY A 578 13.86 22.61 11.16
N THR A 579 14.39 23.54 10.37
CA THR A 579 15.78 23.47 9.86
C THR A 579 16.82 23.68 10.95
N ALA A 580 16.57 24.53 11.95
CA ALA A 580 17.49 24.78 13.07
C ALA A 580 17.54 23.59 14.04
N LEU A 581 16.40 22.96 14.30
CA LEU A 581 16.31 21.69 15.04
C LEU A 581 16.98 20.56 14.27
N TRP A 582 16.90 20.57 12.92
CA TRP A 582 17.64 19.63 12.08
C TRP A 582 19.16 19.86 12.17
N THR A 583 19.66 21.10 12.08
CA THR A 583 21.09 21.38 12.28
C THR A 583 21.56 21.05 13.69
N ALA A 584 20.76 21.34 14.72
CA ALA A 584 21.08 20.98 16.10
C ALA A 584 21.11 19.46 16.33
N ALA A 585 20.22 18.71 15.69
CA ALA A 585 20.19 17.24 15.80
C ALA A 585 21.30 16.55 14.98
N VAL A 586 21.79 17.18 13.91
CA VAL A 586 22.86 16.66 13.04
C VAL A 586 24.25 17.03 13.54
N LEU A 587 24.41 18.20 14.19
CA LEU A 587 25.70 18.68 14.73
C LEU A 587 25.88 18.38 16.23
N GLY A 588 24.83 17.92 16.91
CA GLY A 588 24.81 17.61 18.34
C GLY A 588 25.00 16.14 18.69
N SER A 589 25.40 15.30 17.72
CA SER A 589 25.75 13.88 17.92
C SER A 589 27.23 13.65 17.67
#